data_AF-A0A2T6LGP5-F1
#
_entry.id   AF-A0A2T6LGP5-F1
#
_cell.length_a   1.000
_cell.length_b   1.000
_cell.length_c   1.000
_cell.angle_alpha   90.00
_cell.angle_beta   90.00
_cell.angle_gamma   90.00
#
_symmetry.space_group_name_H-M   'P 1'
#
loop_
_entity.id
_entity.type
_entity.pdbx_description
1 polymer ?
#
loop_
_entity_poly.entity_id
_entity_poly.type
_entity_poly.pdbx_seq_one_letter_code
_entity_poly.pdbx_strand_id
1 'polypeptide(L)' 'MTRGGRVVAHDAGIAERTILIEFDSFEQAVAARASAAYQEALAALADGVERDFRIIEGLD' A
#
# COMPACT_ATOMS: atom_id res chain seq x y z
N MET A 1 4.87 0.12 -12.63
CA MET A 1 3.99 0.54 -11.51
C MET A 1 3.20 1.79 -11.92
N THR A 2 1.87 1.73 -11.96
CA THR A 2 1.03 2.79 -12.55
C THR A 2 0.61 3.82 -11.49
N ARG A 3 0.88 5.11 -11.74
CA ARG A 3 0.44 6.25 -10.89
C ARG A 3 -0.96 6.78 -11.29
N GLY A 4 -1.87 5.89 -11.69
CA GLY A 4 -3.19 6.25 -12.23
C GLY A 4 -3.62 5.41 -13.44
N GLY A 5 -3.46 4.09 -13.36
CA GLY A 5 -3.87 3.16 -14.42
C GLY A 5 -5.36 2.83 -14.38
N ARG A 6 -5.84 2.15 -15.43
CA ARG A 6 -7.20 1.58 -15.45
C ARG A 6 -7.30 0.47 -14.42
N VAL A 7 -8.34 0.52 -13.58
CA VAL A 7 -8.68 -0.53 -12.62
C VAL A 7 -10.05 -1.07 -13.00
N VAL A 8 -10.16 -2.40 -13.08
CA VAL A 8 -11.42 -3.10 -13.22
C VAL A 8 -11.60 -3.88 -11.93
N ALA A 9 -12.62 -3.49 -11.15
CA ALA A 9 -12.97 -4.20 -9.94
C ALA A 9 -13.94 -5.36 -10.25
N HIS A 10 -13.81 -6.44 -9.49
CA HIS A 10 -14.72 -7.60 -9.54
C HIS A 10 -15.37 -7.78 -8.16
N ASP A 11 -16.55 -8.41 -8.13
CA ASP A 11 -17.33 -8.69 -6.92
C ASP A 11 -17.55 -7.44 -6.04
N ALA A 12 -17.14 -7.47 -4.77
CA ALA A 12 -17.23 -6.34 -3.84
C ALA A 12 -16.00 -5.39 -3.92
N GLY A 13 -15.14 -5.54 -4.92
CA GLY A 13 -13.98 -4.70 -5.12
C GLY A 13 -14.35 -3.25 -5.48
N ILE A 14 -13.55 -2.31 -5.02
CA ILE A 14 -13.68 -0.88 -5.37
C ILE A 14 -12.62 -0.56 -6.43
N ALA A 15 -13.01 0.09 -7.52
CA ALA A 15 -12.12 0.46 -8.62
C ALA A 15 -11.28 1.70 -8.28
N GLU A 16 -10.54 1.62 -7.18
CA GLU A 16 -9.66 2.66 -6.66
C GLU A 16 -8.19 2.42 -7.02
N ARG A 17 -7.34 3.40 -6.74
CA ARG A 17 -5.91 3.32 -7.02
C ARG A 17 -5.24 2.24 -6.16
N THR A 18 -4.81 1.16 -6.80
CA THR A 18 -4.00 0.11 -6.16
C THR A 18 -2.50 0.32 -6.43
N ILE A 19 -1.67 0.17 -5.40
CA ILE A 19 -0.21 0.18 -5.49
C ILE A 19 0.31 -1.13 -4.91
N LEU A 20 1.15 -1.83 -5.66
CA LEU A 20 1.91 -2.99 -5.19
C LEU A 20 3.39 -2.61 -5.11
N ILE A 21 4.02 -2.91 -3.97
CA ILE A 21 5.44 -2.69 -3.73
C ILE A 21 6.01 -4.03 -3.27
N GLU A 22 7.07 -4.47 -3.93
CA GLU A 22 7.80 -5.70 -3.60
C GLU A 22 9.02 -5.35 -2.75
N PHE A 23 9.30 -6.19 -1.77
CA PHE A 23 10.44 -6.12 -0.87
C PHE A 23 11.14 -7.46 -0.85
N ASP A 24 12.43 -7.47 -0.50
CA ASP A 24 13.24 -8.70 -0.45
C ASP A 24 12.80 -9.64 0.68
N SER A 25 12.13 -9.11 1.71
CA SER A 25 11.51 -9.91 2.78
C SER A 25 10.28 -9.25 3.38
N PHE A 26 9.46 -10.06 4.07
CA PHE A 26 8.29 -9.58 4.82
C PHE A 26 8.70 -8.58 5.91
N GLU A 27 9.76 -8.86 6.66
CA GLU A 27 10.27 -8.01 7.73
C GLU A 27 10.72 -6.65 7.20
N GLN A 28 11.30 -6.61 6.00
CA GLN A 28 11.68 -5.35 5.37
C GLN A 28 10.46 -4.48 5.05
N ALA A 29 9.38 -5.09 4.54
CA ALA A 29 8.12 -4.38 4.30
C ALA A 29 7.50 -3.85 5.61
N VAL A 30 7.52 -4.64 6.68
CA VAL A 30 7.05 -4.23 8.01
C VAL A 30 7.89 -3.07 8.55
N ALA A 31 9.22 -3.17 8.47
CA ALA A 31 10.14 -2.12 8.92
C ALA A 31 9.95 -0.81 8.14
N ALA A 32 9.77 -0.90 6.81
CA ALA A 32 9.48 0.26 5.98
C ALA A 32 8.18 0.95 6.41
N ARG A 33 7.11 0.19 6.67
CA ARG A 33 5.82 0.70 7.16
C ARG A 33 5.91 1.29 8.56
N ALA A 34 6.77 0.77 9.43
CA ALA A 34 6.99 1.27 10.79
C ALA A 34 7.98 2.45 10.86
N SER A 35 8.71 2.74 9.78
CA SER A 35 9.75 3.77 9.77
C SER A 35 9.22 5.17 10.07
N ALA A 36 10.05 6.00 10.72
CA ALA A 36 9.71 7.38 11.06
C ALA A 36 9.32 8.21 9.82
N ALA A 37 10.09 8.10 8.74
CA ALA A 37 9.79 8.79 7.49
C ALA A 37 8.42 8.39 6.91
N TYR A 38 8.05 7.12 6.99
CA TYR A 38 6.72 6.68 6.55
C TYR A 38 5.62 7.22 7.47
N GLN A 39 5.83 7.22 8.79
CA GLN A 39 4.87 7.80 9.74
C GLN A 39 4.67 9.30 9.55
N GLU A 40 5.74 10.05 9.27
CA GLU A 40 5.65 11.47 8.92
C GLU A 40 4.85 11.69 7.63
N ALA A 41 5.08 10.85 6.61
CA ALA A 41 4.29 10.90 5.38
C ALA A 41 2.80 10.58 5.62
N LEU A 42 2.48 9.67 6.55
CA LEU A 42 1.09 9.39 6.95
C LEU A 42 0.48 10.59 7.68
N ALA A 43 1.22 11.24 8.58
CA ALA A 43 0.76 12.42 9.29
C ALA A 43 0.48 13.58 8.34
N ALA A 44 1.34 13.80 7.34
CA ALA A 44 1.15 14.81 6.30
C ALA A 44 -0.08 14.54 5.42
N LEU A 45 -0.45 13.27 5.27
CA LEU A 45 -1.63 12.87 4.50
C LEU A 45 -2.94 13.05 5.29
N ALA A 46 -2.86 13.08 6.63
CA ALA A 46 -3.98 13.29 7.55
C ALA A 46 -5.20 12.41 7.20
N ASP A 47 -6.40 13.00 7.20
CA ASP A 47 -7.67 12.39 6.81
C ASP A 47 -7.99 12.54 5.31
N GLY A 48 -7.02 12.98 4.51
CA GLY A 48 -7.22 13.25 3.09
C GLY A 48 -7.47 12.01 2.22
N VAL A 49 -7.36 10.80 2.78
CA VAL A 49 -7.61 9.54 2.07
C VAL A 49 -7.89 8.38 3.02
N GLU A 50 -8.88 7.55 2.67
CA GLU A 50 -9.10 6.23 3.25
C GLU A 50 -8.34 5.17 2.44
N ARG A 51 -7.62 4.26 3.11
CA ARG A 51 -6.74 3.29 2.44
C ARG A 51 -6.89 1.91 3.06
N ASP A 52 -7.11 0.92 2.21
CA ASP A 52 -6.80 -0.46 2.53
C ASP A 52 -5.29 -0.68 2.32
N PHE A 53 -4.57 -1.04 3.38
CA PHE A 53 -3.13 -1.29 3.36
C PHE A 53 -2.83 -2.65 3.98
N ARG A 54 -2.16 -3.51 3.22
CA ARG A 54 -1.83 -4.87 3.64
C ARG A 54 -0.37 -5.18 3.31
N ILE A 55 0.28 -5.88 4.23
CA ILE A 55 1.57 -6.53 3.99
C ILE A 55 1.28 -8.02 4.00
N ILE A 56 1.72 -8.72 2.97
CA ILE A 56 1.43 -10.13 2.76
C ILE A 56 2.75 -10.82 2.49
N GLU A 57 2.96 -11.98 3.10
CA GLU A 57 4.11 -12.82 2.81
C GLU A 57 3.91 -13.49 1.45
N GLY A 58 4.97 -13.50 0.63
CA GLY A 58 4.98 -14.26 -0.62
C GLY A 58 5.05 -15.75 -0.33
N LEU A 59 4.43 -16.57 -1.18
CA LEU A 59 4.68 -18.00 -1.19
C LEU A 59 5.71 -18.28 -2.28
N ASP A 60 6.74 -19.05 -1.94
CA ASP A 60 7.66 -19.65 -2.90
C ASP A 60 7.04 -20.86 -3.60
#